data_AF-A0A484AY90-F1
#
_entry.id   AF-A0A484AY90-F1
#
_cell.length_a   1.000
_cell.length_b   1.000
_cell.length_c   1.000
_cell.angle_alpha   90.00
_cell.angle_beta   90.00
_cell.angle_gamma   90.00
#
_symmetry.space_group_name_H-M   'P 1'
#
loop_
_entity.id
_entity.type
_entity.pdbx_description
1 polymer ?
#
loop_
_entity_poly.entity_id
_entity_poly.type
_entity_poly.pdbx_seq_one_letter_code
_entity_poly.pdbx_strand_id
1 'polypeptide(L)'
;MENNNGINEIGNNDGASINGGNTDGNGGANASNKRIKIEEILTPDEVKYIFELLDKLLWESGWTEGVCKRAQEIRESHDEDTDVYLDVLAFANTSIPRSVHLELARQIHNVLSSRHQS
;
A
#
# COMPACT_ATOMS: atom_id res chain seq x y z
N MET A 1 4.74 5.34 -41.63
CA MET A 1 3.96 4.15 -41.28
C MET A 1 3.57 4.29 -39.82
N GLU A 2 2.26 4.28 -39.56
CA GLU A 2 1.62 4.21 -38.24
C GLU A 2 1.90 2.85 -37.58
N ASN A 3 2.09 2.80 -36.25
CA ASN A 3 1.06 2.35 -35.31
C ASN A 3 1.57 2.14 -33.87
N ASN A 4 0.86 2.76 -32.92
CA ASN A 4 0.25 2.26 -31.68
C ASN A 4 1.03 1.47 -30.61
N ASN A 5 1.02 2.07 -29.40
CA ASN A 5 0.45 1.58 -28.14
C ASN A 5 0.66 0.10 -27.73
N GLY A 6 1.14 -0.08 -26.50
CA GLY A 6 1.00 -1.34 -25.77
C GLY A 6 1.48 -1.25 -24.33
N ILE A 7 0.62 -0.71 -23.46
CA ILE A 7 0.72 -0.90 -22.01
C ILE A 7 0.45 -2.40 -21.76
N ASN A 8 1.47 -3.16 -21.35
CA ASN A 8 1.27 -4.56 -20.95
C ASN A 8 1.15 -4.68 -19.43
N GLU A 9 -0.11 -4.83 -19.01
CA GLU A 9 -0.61 -5.91 -18.15
C GLU A 9 0.23 -6.29 -16.92
N ILE A 10 -0.04 -5.61 -15.80
CA ILE A 10 0.22 -6.18 -14.47
C ILE A 10 -0.86 -7.25 -14.22
N GLY A 11 -0.40 -8.50 -14.19
CA GLY A 11 -1.21 -9.69 -14.08
C GLY A 11 -2.19 -9.68 -12.90
N ASN A 12 -3.42 -10.08 -13.21
CA ASN A 12 -4.40 -10.58 -12.25
C ASN A 12 -3.78 -11.77 -11.52
N ASN A 13 -3.46 -11.61 -10.23
CA ASN A 13 -3.23 -12.77 -9.38
C ASN A 13 -4.56 -13.19 -8.76
N ASP A 14 -5.31 -13.98 -9.51
CA ASP A 14 -6.46 -14.75 -9.04
C ASP A 14 -5.98 -15.84 -8.08
N GLY A 15 -5.65 -15.43 -6.85
CA GLY A 15 -5.39 -16.31 -5.73
C GLY A 15 -6.69 -16.81 -5.11
N ALA A 16 -7.41 -17.66 -5.82
CA ALA A 16 -8.51 -18.43 -5.23
C ALA A 16 -7.94 -19.47 -4.25
N SER A 17 -8.43 -19.47 -3.01
CA SER A 17 -9.00 -20.65 -2.34
C SER A 17 -9.11 -20.42 -0.82
N ILE A 18 -10.32 -20.16 -0.34
CA ILE A 18 -10.71 -20.53 1.02
C ILE A 18 -12.12 -21.12 0.93
N ASN A 19 -12.20 -22.40 0.56
CA ASN A 19 -13.36 -23.22 0.87
C ASN A 19 -13.32 -23.53 2.37
N GLY A 20 -14.19 -22.89 3.15
CA GLY A 20 -14.35 -23.12 4.58
C GLY A 20 -15.79 -22.92 5.02
N GLY A 21 -16.59 -23.99 4.90
CA GLY A 21 -17.67 -24.37 5.83
C GLY A 21 -18.68 -23.32 6.30
N ASN A 22 -19.85 -23.32 5.66
CA ASN A 22 -21.22 -23.21 6.17
C ASN A 22 -21.47 -22.59 7.58
N THR A 23 -22.21 -21.48 7.63
CA THR A 23 -23.25 -21.21 8.64
C THR A 23 -24.39 -20.39 8.02
N ASP A 24 -25.59 -20.96 8.01
CA ASP A 24 -26.84 -20.29 7.71
C ASP A 24 -27.07 -19.12 8.68
N GLY A 25 -27.38 -17.93 8.15
CA GLY A 25 -27.72 -16.80 9.03
C GLY A 25 -27.69 -15.43 8.38
N ASN A 26 -28.84 -15.03 7.83
CA ASN A 26 -29.44 -13.71 8.03
C ASN A 26 -28.67 -12.44 7.57
N GLY A 27 -29.17 -11.83 6.49
CA GLY A 27 -29.21 -10.37 6.32
C GLY A 27 -27.89 -9.60 6.42
N GLY A 28 -26.93 -9.89 5.54
CA GLY A 28 -25.75 -9.04 5.35
C GLY A 28 -25.87 -8.29 4.04
N ALA A 29 -25.96 -6.95 4.08
CA ALA A 29 -25.76 -6.12 2.89
C ALA A 29 -24.48 -6.58 2.19
N ASN A 30 -24.61 -7.09 0.96
CA ASN A 30 -23.49 -7.41 0.10
C ASN A 30 -22.85 -6.08 -0.33
N ALA A 31 -22.12 -5.46 0.60
CA ALA A 31 -21.17 -4.42 0.28
C ALA A 31 -20.11 -5.10 -0.58
N SER A 32 -20.37 -5.14 -1.88
CA SER A 32 -19.35 -5.38 -2.88
C SER A 32 -18.17 -4.50 -2.49
N ASN A 33 -17.07 -5.11 -2.06
CA ASN A 33 -15.82 -4.43 -1.71
C ASN A 33 -15.25 -3.82 -3.00
N LYS A 34 -15.87 -2.73 -3.47
CA LYS A 34 -15.33 -1.91 -4.52
C LYS A 34 -14.05 -1.34 -3.97
N ARG A 35 -12.92 -1.70 -4.57
CA ARG A 35 -11.65 -1.01 -4.35
C ARG A 35 -11.85 0.40 -4.90
N ILE A 36 -12.15 1.34 -4.00
CA ILE A 36 -12.23 2.76 -4.33
C ILE A 36 -10.79 3.23 -4.54
N LYS A 37 -10.53 3.88 -5.67
CA LYS A 37 -9.20 4.45 -5.92
C LYS A 37 -8.98 5.64 -5.01
N ILE A 38 -7.75 5.88 -4.55
CA ILE A 38 -7.44 7.04 -3.71
C ILE A 38 -7.80 8.38 -4.40
N GLU A 39 -7.66 8.42 -5.72
CA GLU A 39 -8.05 9.54 -6.60
C GLU A 39 -9.56 9.82 -6.62
N GLU A 40 -10.38 8.84 -6.24
CA GLU A 40 -11.84 9.00 -6.10
C GLU A 40 -12.23 9.59 -4.73
N ILE A 41 -11.28 9.67 -3.79
CA ILE A 41 -11.50 10.09 -2.40
C ILE A 41 -10.84 11.44 -2.13
N LEU A 42 -9.58 11.61 -2.57
CA LEU A 42 -8.75 12.78 -2.30
C LEU A 42 -8.55 13.60 -3.57
N THR A 43 -8.45 14.93 -3.44
CA THR A 43 -8.00 15.76 -4.56
C THR A 43 -6.51 15.53 -4.85
N PRO A 44 -6.02 15.87 -6.05
CA PRO A 44 -4.59 15.76 -6.37
C PRO A 44 -3.66 16.44 -5.33
N ASP A 45 -4.05 17.61 -4.82
CA ASP A 45 -3.27 18.35 -3.82
C ASP A 45 -3.25 17.62 -2.47
N GLU A 46 -4.36 16.99 -2.08
CA GLU A 46 -4.43 16.20 -0.85
C GLU A 46 -3.66 14.89 -0.98
N VAL A 47 -3.74 14.22 -2.14
CA VAL A 47 -2.91 13.04 -2.43
C VAL A 47 -1.44 13.40 -2.28
N LYS A 48 -1.01 14.51 -2.89
CA LYS A 48 0.36 15.02 -2.77
C LYS A 48 0.74 15.27 -1.30
N TYR A 49 -0.09 16.00 -0.55
CA TYR A 49 0.14 16.27 0.87
C TYR A 49 0.29 14.98 1.70
N ILE A 50 -0.59 14.00 1.49
CA ILE A 50 -0.56 12.71 2.21
C ILE A 50 0.71 11.92 1.87
N PHE A 51 1.17 11.92 0.62
CA PHE A 51 2.42 11.26 0.24
C PHE A 51 3.65 11.97 0.81
N GLU A 52 3.70 13.30 0.79
CA GLU A 52 4.79 14.08 1.41
C GLU A 52 4.85 13.85 2.93
N LEU A 53 3.70 13.77 3.58
CA LEU A 53 3.62 13.43 4.99
C LEU A 53 4.12 12.00 5.27
N LEU A 54 3.69 11.01 4.47
CA LEU A 54 4.14 9.63 4.62
C LEU A 54 5.67 9.54 4.48
N ASP A 55 6.25 10.15 3.45
CA ASP A 55 7.70 10.17 3.23
C ASP A 55 8.45 10.76 4.44
N LYS A 56 7.97 11.90 4.94
CA LYS A 56 8.51 12.53 6.16
C LYS A 56 8.45 11.60 7.38
N LEU A 57 7.30 10.97 7.63
CA LEU A 57 7.12 10.09 8.78
C LEU A 57 8.00 8.84 8.71
N LEU A 58 8.15 8.25 7.52
CA LEU A 58 9.04 7.11 7.30
C LEU A 58 10.50 7.49 7.55
N TRP A 59 10.93 8.65 7.05
CA TRP A 59 12.26 9.19 7.29
C TRP A 59 12.53 9.43 8.78
N GLU A 60 11.65 10.18 9.46
CA GLU A 60 11.81 10.54 10.88
C GLU A 60 11.76 9.32 11.82
N SER A 61 11.08 8.25 11.40
CA SER A 61 11.04 7.00 12.17
C SER A 61 12.27 6.11 11.99
N GLY A 62 13.19 6.46 11.09
CA GLY A 62 14.35 5.64 10.74
C GLY A 62 14.01 4.40 9.89
N TRP A 63 12.76 4.30 9.40
CA TRP A 63 12.31 3.15 8.61
C TRP A 63 13.13 3.00 7.32
N THR A 64 13.42 4.11 6.62
CA THR A 64 14.19 4.10 5.37
C THR A 64 15.58 3.51 5.57
N GLU A 65 16.27 3.89 6.65
CA GLU A 65 17.59 3.32 7.00
C GLU A 65 17.48 1.82 7.29
N GLY A 66 16.45 1.40 8.03
CA GLY A 66 16.18 0.00 8.32
C GLY A 66 15.97 -0.84 7.05
N VAL A 67 15.20 -0.34 6.09
CA VAL A 67 14.98 -1.00 4.79
C VAL A 67 16.27 -1.06 3.98
N CYS A 68 17.05 0.01 3.90
CA CYS A 68 18.33 0.03 3.20
C CYS A 68 19.33 -0.98 3.80
N LYS A 69 19.43 -1.02 5.13
CA LYS A 69 20.28 -2.00 5.82
C LYS A 69 19.84 -3.43 5.50
N ARG A 70 18.52 -3.70 5.54
CA ARG A 70 18.00 -5.03 5.22
C ARG A 70 18.28 -5.43 3.77
N ALA A 71 18.17 -4.48 2.83
CA ALA A 71 18.51 -4.71 1.43
C ALA A 71 20.00 -5.07 1.24
N GLN A 72 20.90 -4.43 1.99
CA GLN A 72 22.33 -4.77 1.98
C GLN A 72 22.56 -6.18 2.54
N GLU A 73 21.96 -6.52 3.67
CA GLU A 73 22.06 -7.85 4.27
C GLU A 73 21.57 -8.96 3.32
N ILE A 74 20.44 -8.75 2.64
CA ILE A 74 19.89 -9.71 1.67
C ILE A 74 20.86 -9.85 0.50
N ARG A 75 21.35 -8.74 -0.06
CA ARG A 75 22.30 -8.75 -1.18
C ARG A 75 23.60 -9.45 -0.83
N GLU A 76 24.11 -9.28 0.39
CA GLU A 76 25.37 -9.89 0.84
C GLU A 76 25.23 -11.39 1.18
N SER A 77 24.02 -11.84 1.49
CA SER A 77 23.74 -13.22 1.94
C SER A 77 23.27 -14.17 0.85
N HIS A 78 22.95 -13.67 -0.34
CA HIS A 78 22.39 -14.47 -1.42
C HIS A 78 23.33 -14.60 -2.63
N ASP A 79 23.33 -15.79 -3.24
CA ASP A 79 23.90 -16.02 -4.57
C ASP A 79 23.05 -15.30 -5.64
N GLU A 80 23.63 -15.08 -6.83
CA GLU A 80 23.18 -14.19 -7.91
C GLU A 80 21.72 -14.32 -8.40
N ASP A 81 20.97 -15.33 -7.93
CA ASP A 81 19.62 -15.70 -8.37
C ASP A 81 18.48 -15.27 -7.42
N THR A 82 18.76 -14.56 -6.32
CA THR A 82 17.68 -14.12 -5.40
C THR A 82 17.04 -12.81 -5.84
N ASP A 83 15.71 -12.79 -5.89
CA ASP A 83 14.94 -11.57 -6.10
C ASP A 83 14.95 -10.69 -4.84
N VAL A 84 16.07 -9.97 -4.67
CA VAL A 84 16.30 -9.02 -3.58
C VAL A 84 15.14 -8.04 -3.44
N TYR A 85 14.47 -7.68 -4.54
CA TYR A 85 13.38 -6.72 -4.51
C TYR A 85 12.16 -7.28 -3.78
N LEU A 86 11.76 -8.53 -4.02
CA LEU A 86 10.60 -9.12 -3.36
C LEU A 86 10.79 -9.27 -1.85
N ASP A 87 11.99 -9.68 -1.42
CA ASP A 87 12.29 -9.84 0.01
C ASP A 87 12.36 -8.49 0.72
N VAL A 88 12.99 -7.49 0.09
CA VAL A 88 13.02 -6.12 0.62
C VAL A 88 11.61 -5.54 0.67
N LEU A 89 10.77 -5.76 -0.33
CA LEU A 89 9.39 -5.28 -0.37
C LEU A 89 8.54 -5.92 0.75
N ALA A 90 8.67 -7.21 0.98
CA ALA A 90 7.97 -7.91 2.06
C ALA A 90 8.38 -7.36 3.45
N PHE A 91 9.68 -7.13 3.65
CA PHE A 91 10.18 -6.50 4.87
C PHE A 91 9.69 -5.05 5.01
N ALA A 92 9.81 -4.25 3.96
CA ALA A 92 9.40 -2.86 3.93
C ALA A 92 7.93 -2.71 4.37
N ASN A 93 7.03 -3.51 3.78
CA ASN A 93 5.60 -3.45 4.10
C ASN A 93 5.25 -3.84 5.54
N THR A 94 6.01 -4.75 6.16
CA THR A 94 5.74 -5.25 7.52
C THR A 94 6.47 -4.49 8.61
N SER A 95 7.51 -3.74 8.26
CA SER A 95 8.35 -3.00 9.21
C SER A 95 7.91 -1.56 9.43
N ILE A 96 6.89 -1.07 8.73
CA ILE A 96 6.36 0.29 8.93
C ILE A 96 5.90 0.44 10.39
N PRO A 97 6.44 1.41 11.16
CA PRO A 97 6.07 1.57 12.55
C PRO A 97 4.59 1.91 12.71
N ARG A 98 3.96 1.34 13.74
CA ARG A 98 2.54 1.62 14.06
C ARG A 98 2.26 3.11 14.26
N SER A 99 3.23 3.87 14.79
CA SER A 99 3.12 5.32 14.94
C SER A 99 2.90 6.05 13.60
N VAL A 100 3.59 5.62 12.54
CA VAL A 100 3.42 6.17 11.19
C VAL A 100 2.00 5.89 10.69
N HIS A 101 1.51 4.66 10.85
CA HIS A 101 0.14 4.30 10.46
C HIS A 101 -0.92 5.14 11.18
N LEU A 102 -0.77 5.31 12.50
CA LEU A 102 -1.73 6.07 13.31
C LEU A 102 -1.76 7.55 12.92
N GLU A 103 -0.58 8.16 12.73
CA GLU A 103 -0.50 9.57 12.36
C GLU A 103 -1.02 9.81 10.94
N LEU A 104 -0.67 8.94 9.98
CA LEU A 104 -1.18 9.05 8.62
C LEU A 104 -2.71 8.89 8.58
N ALA A 105 -3.27 7.90 9.29
CA ALA A 105 -4.71 7.70 9.37
C ALA A 105 -5.42 8.91 10.00
N ARG A 106 -4.84 9.50 11.05
CA ARG A 106 -5.35 10.72 11.68
C ARG A 106 -5.40 11.89 10.70
N GLN A 107 -4.34 12.08 9.90
CA GLN A 107 -4.25 13.18 8.95
C GLN A 107 -5.20 13.00 7.76
N ILE A 108 -5.33 11.79 7.23
CA ILE A 108 -6.34 11.46 6.22
C ILE A 108 -7.74 11.76 6.76
N HIS A 109 -8.05 11.32 7.99
CA HIS A 109 -9.33 11.61 8.63
C HIS A 109 -9.59 13.13 8.74
N ASN A 110 -8.58 13.92 9.12
CA ASN A 110 -8.71 15.38 9.21
C ASN A 110 -9.01 16.02 7.85
N VAL A 111 -8.28 15.62 6.80
CA VAL A 111 -8.50 16.10 5.42
C VAL A 111 -9.92 15.79 4.95
N LEU A 112 -10.40 14.56 5.19
CA LEU A 112 -11.75 14.17 4.84
C LEU A 112 -12.81 14.91 5.66
N SER A 113 -12.54 15.17 6.94
CA SER A 113 -13.48 15.85 7.84
C SER A 113 -13.62 17.34 7.54
N SER A 114 -12.52 18.02 7.17
CA SER A 114 -12.55 19.46 6.84
C SER A 114 -13.44 19.79 5.64
N ARG A 115 -13.65 18.83 4.74
CA ARG A 115 -14.55 18.97 3.58
C ARG A 115 -16.02 18.99 3.95
N HIS A 116 -16.40 18.33 5.04
CA HIS A 116 -17.80 18.21 5.45
C HIS A 116 -18.27 19.43 6.26
N GLN A 117 -17.37 20.36 6.58
CA GLN A 117 -17.65 21.58 7.34
C GLN A 117 -17.63 22.85 6.48
N SER A 118 -17.32 22.72 5.17
CA SER A 118 -17.46 23.79 4.18
C SER A 118 -18.82 23.68 3.48
#